data_AF-A0AAV5MEJ8-F1
#
_entry.id   AF-A0AAV5MEJ8-F1
#
_cell.length_a   1.000
_cell.length_b   1.000
_cell.length_c   1.000
_cell.angle_alpha   90.00
_cell.angle_beta   90.00
_cell.angle_gamma   90.00
#
_symmetry.space_group_name_H-M   'P 1'
#
loop_
_entity.id
_entity.type
_entity.pdbx_description
1 polymer ?
#
loop_
_entity_poly.entity_id
_entity_poly.type
_entity_poly.pdbx_seq_one_letter_code
_entity_poly.pdbx_strand_id
1 'polypeptide(L)'
;MEEFGLSDVSLLLTLGTPHLPPPKGSPGVIDQTRGLLNYVEKHCAKAVYTPELKYVCIAGRYIQGARIFRESNMDVATIDNSQTSPISEVAAVNTNFNSESNSESSAVTLRSRFVGQGYKQVCGEADVWGDGVVPEVSAHLEGALNISLDGVYHSPVGSDDVLRPWYGSPAVVEQWIHHLLN
;
A
#
# COMPACT_ATOMS: atom_id res chain seq x y z
N MET A 1 -9.80 15.52 -17.58
CA MET A 1 -9.42 16.94 -17.68
C MET A 1 -9.46 17.43 -19.11
N GLU A 2 -9.04 16.61 -20.09
CA GLU A 2 -9.20 16.89 -21.52
C GLU A 2 -10.66 17.21 -21.92
N GLU A 3 -11.65 16.53 -21.33
CA GLU A 3 -13.08 16.72 -21.65
C GLU A 3 -13.72 18.01 -21.09
N PHE A 4 -13.10 18.67 -20.10
CA PHE A 4 -13.74 19.79 -19.37
C PHE A 4 -13.13 21.17 -19.68
N GLY A 5 -12.10 21.24 -20.53
CA GLY A 5 -11.28 22.45 -20.71
C GLY A 5 -10.38 22.70 -19.50
N LEU A 6 -9.12 23.09 -19.74
CA LEU A 6 -8.09 23.25 -18.68
C LEU A 6 -8.20 24.57 -17.89
N SER A 7 -9.32 25.29 -18.00
CA SER A 7 -9.38 26.71 -17.63
C SER A 7 -9.19 27.00 -16.13
N ASP A 8 -9.52 26.05 -15.24
CA ASP A 8 -9.62 26.31 -13.80
C ASP A 8 -8.81 25.36 -12.90
N VAL A 9 -8.08 24.39 -13.46
CA VAL A 9 -7.31 23.42 -12.67
C VAL A 9 -5.92 23.24 -13.26
N SER A 10 -4.91 23.60 -12.48
CA SER A 10 -3.49 23.51 -12.84
C SER A 10 -2.74 22.39 -12.12
N LEU A 11 -3.37 21.71 -11.15
CA LEU A 11 -2.73 20.70 -10.31
C LEU A 11 -3.69 19.59 -9.87
N LEU A 12 -3.25 18.35 -9.99
CA LEU A 12 -3.76 17.20 -9.23
C LEU A 12 -2.69 16.76 -8.22
N LEU A 13 -3.01 16.84 -6.93
CA LEU A 13 -2.16 16.30 -5.87
C LEU A 13 -2.88 15.12 -5.20
N THR A 14 -2.20 13.97 -5.12
CA THR A 14 -2.72 12.77 -4.46
C THR A 14 -1.88 12.39 -3.24
N LEU A 15 -2.55 11.86 -2.21
CA LEU A 15 -1.94 11.35 -0.98
C LEU A 15 -2.36 9.89 -0.85
N GLY A 16 -1.42 8.95 -1.02
CA GLY A 16 -1.68 7.52 -0.87
C GLY A 16 -2.80 6.97 -1.75
N THR A 17 -2.97 7.47 -2.98
CA THR A 17 -4.06 7.07 -3.88
C THR A 17 -3.60 6.01 -4.88
N PRO A 18 -4.22 4.83 -4.99
CA PRO A 18 -3.83 3.82 -5.98
C PRO A 18 -4.28 4.24 -7.39
N HIS A 19 -3.33 4.33 -8.33
CA HIS A 19 -3.58 4.82 -9.68
C HIS A 19 -3.92 3.73 -10.72
N LEU A 20 -3.52 2.48 -10.47
CA LEU A 20 -3.68 1.37 -11.41
C LEU A 20 -4.44 0.20 -10.77
N PRO A 21 -5.22 -0.57 -11.55
CA PRO A 21 -5.82 -1.80 -11.06
C PRO A 21 -4.75 -2.86 -10.74
N PRO A 22 -5.08 -3.84 -9.87
CA PRO A 22 -4.18 -4.96 -9.63
C PRO A 22 -3.94 -5.76 -10.92
N PRO A 23 -2.76 -6.39 -11.10
CA PRO A 23 -2.45 -7.16 -12.30
C PRO A 23 -3.41 -8.34 -12.47
N LYS A 24 -3.98 -8.46 -13.67
CA LYS A 24 -4.96 -9.52 -14.01
C LYS A 24 -4.34 -10.90 -13.91
N GLY A 25 -5.09 -11.85 -13.37
CA GLY A 25 -4.66 -13.25 -13.24
C GLY A 25 -3.64 -13.52 -12.14
N SER A 26 -3.33 -12.53 -11.29
CA SER A 26 -2.42 -12.71 -10.16
C SER A 26 -2.98 -13.75 -9.16
N PRO A 27 -2.24 -14.82 -8.83
CA PRO A 27 -2.73 -15.88 -7.93
C PRO A 27 -3.13 -15.35 -6.55
N GLY A 28 -4.37 -15.60 -6.14
CA GLY A 28 -4.89 -15.19 -4.83
C GLY A 28 -5.13 -13.68 -4.68
N VAL A 29 -5.21 -12.95 -5.80
CA VAL A 29 -5.59 -11.53 -5.83
C VAL A 29 -7.06 -11.42 -6.19
N ILE A 30 -7.80 -10.72 -5.34
CA ILE A 30 -9.19 -10.32 -5.49
C ILE A 30 -9.18 -8.79 -5.51
N ASP A 31 -9.58 -8.21 -6.64
CA ASP A 31 -9.69 -6.76 -6.80
C ASP A 31 -10.71 -6.18 -5.80
N GLN A 32 -10.20 -5.49 -4.77
CA GLN A 32 -11.01 -4.89 -3.70
C GLN A 32 -11.88 -3.74 -4.22
N THR A 33 -11.51 -3.12 -5.35
CA THR A 33 -12.30 -2.08 -6.00
C THR A 33 -13.44 -2.66 -6.84
N ARG A 34 -13.57 -3.99 -6.87
CA ARG A 34 -14.58 -4.73 -7.66
C ARG A 34 -14.57 -4.34 -9.14
N GLY A 35 -13.39 -4.09 -9.69
CA GLY A 35 -13.21 -3.72 -11.10
C GLY A 35 -13.29 -2.23 -11.39
N LEU A 36 -13.46 -1.36 -10.39
CA LEU A 36 -13.58 0.08 -10.61
C LEU A 36 -12.33 0.67 -11.28
N LEU A 37 -11.13 0.34 -10.79
CA LEU A 37 -9.89 0.86 -11.40
C LEU A 37 -9.67 0.31 -12.81
N ASN A 38 -10.06 -0.93 -13.07
CA ASN A 38 -10.01 -1.54 -14.41
C ASN A 38 -11.03 -0.89 -15.36
N TYR A 39 -12.21 -0.51 -14.85
CA TYR A 39 -13.18 0.26 -15.61
C TYR A 39 -12.60 1.63 -16.00
N VAL A 40 -12.05 2.37 -15.04
CA VAL A 40 -11.41 3.67 -15.29
C VAL A 40 -10.27 3.55 -16.29
N GLU A 41 -9.36 2.59 -16.10
CA GLU A 41 -8.23 2.35 -17.02
C GLU A 41 -8.69 2.09 -18.46
N LYS A 42 -9.81 1.38 -18.64
CA LYS A 42 -10.35 1.02 -19.96
C LYS A 42 -11.16 2.12 -20.62
N HIS A 43 -11.86 2.93 -19.83
CA HIS A 43 -12.91 3.82 -20.33
C HIS A 43 -12.58 5.31 -20.21
N CYS A 44 -11.62 5.69 -19.36
CA CYS A 44 -11.22 7.08 -19.21
C CYS A 44 -9.94 7.39 -20.00
N ALA A 45 -9.77 8.65 -20.38
CA ALA A 45 -8.52 9.14 -20.94
C ALA A 45 -7.38 8.92 -19.94
N LYS A 46 -6.19 8.62 -20.48
CA LYS A 46 -4.97 8.53 -19.67
C LYS A 46 -4.63 9.90 -19.07
N ALA A 47 -3.74 9.90 -18.08
CA ALA A 47 -3.17 11.15 -17.60
C ALA A 47 -2.52 11.92 -18.76
N VAL A 48 -2.77 13.23 -18.82
CA VAL A 48 -2.31 14.11 -19.89
C VAL A 48 -1.29 15.06 -19.30
N TYR A 49 -0.04 14.98 -19.75
CA TYR A 49 1.05 15.79 -19.21
C TYR A 49 1.23 17.04 -20.07
N THR A 50 0.78 18.19 -19.58
CA THR A 50 0.98 19.49 -20.22
C THR A 50 1.75 20.42 -19.29
N PRO A 51 2.42 21.47 -19.80
CA PRO A 51 3.06 22.47 -18.95
C PRO A 51 2.11 23.18 -17.96
N GLU A 52 0.82 23.24 -18.29
CA GLU A 52 -0.22 23.94 -17.53
C GLU A 52 -0.86 23.05 -16.45
N LEU A 53 -0.79 21.71 -16.60
CA LEU A 53 -1.39 20.75 -15.66
C LEU A 53 -0.32 19.87 -15.01
N LYS A 54 -0.10 20.09 -13.72
CA LYS A 54 0.86 19.35 -12.90
C LYS A 54 0.19 18.17 -12.20
N TYR A 55 0.97 17.12 -12.00
CA TYR A 55 0.61 15.98 -11.17
C TYR A 55 1.67 15.82 -10.08
N VAL A 56 1.22 15.78 -8.83
CA VAL A 56 2.06 15.50 -7.66
C VAL A 56 1.46 14.29 -6.94
N CYS A 57 2.20 13.21 -6.88
CA CYS A 57 1.73 11.95 -6.30
C CYS A 57 2.60 11.60 -5.10
N ILE A 58 2.00 11.62 -3.91
CA ILE A 58 2.72 11.45 -2.65
C ILE A 58 2.35 10.11 -2.03
N ALA A 59 3.37 9.31 -1.78
CA ALA A 59 3.26 7.99 -1.17
C ALA A 59 3.92 7.99 0.22
N GLY A 60 3.27 7.37 1.19
CA GLY A 60 3.83 7.10 2.50
C GLY A 60 4.62 5.79 2.50
N ARG A 61 5.77 5.79 3.17
CA ARG A 61 6.64 4.62 3.37
C ARG A 61 6.72 4.28 4.86
N TYR A 62 5.59 3.80 5.40
CA TYR A 62 5.45 3.51 6.83
C TYR A 62 5.84 2.09 7.21
N ILE A 63 5.46 1.10 6.40
CA ILE A 63 5.74 -0.31 6.68
C ILE A 63 5.99 -1.07 5.38
N GLN A 64 6.99 -1.97 5.40
CA GLN A 64 7.17 -2.93 4.33
C GLN A 64 6.30 -4.15 4.61
N GLY A 65 5.46 -4.51 3.64
CA GLY A 65 4.68 -5.74 3.69
C GLY A 65 5.57 -6.98 3.62
N ALA A 66 4.98 -8.14 3.95
CA ALA A 66 5.65 -9.43 3.83
C ALA A 66 4.68 -10.51 3.32
N ARG A 67 5.19 -11.51 2.62
CA ARG A 67 4.45 -12.73 2.26
C ARG A 67 4.03 -13.53 3.50
N ILE A 68 2.83 -14.12 3.46
CA ILE A 68 2.48 -15.23 4.36
C ILE A 68 3.39 -16.41 4.00
N PHE A 69 3.88 -17.14 5.00
CA PHE A 69 4.81 -18.27 4.82
C PHE A 69 4.44 -19.11 3.59
N ARG A 70 5.39 -19.29 2.68
CA ARG A 70 5.26 -20.26 1.58
C ARG A 70 5.56 -21.63 2.18
N GLU A 71 4.62 -22.57 2.06
CA GLU A 71 4.93 -23.98 2.32
C GLU A 71 6.09 -24.39 1.40
N SER A 72 7.27 -24.58 1.98
CA SER A 72 8.25 -25.50 1.40
C SER A 72 7.69 -26.89 1.61
N ASN A 73 7.44 -27.63 0.53
CA ASN A 73 6.99 -29.04 0.51
C ASN A 73 7.32 -29.77 1.84
N MET A 74 6.32 -29.91 2.70
CA MET A 74 6.45 -30.78 3.87
C MET A 74 6.36 -32.21 3.36
N ASP A 75 7.45 -32.96 3.50
CA ASP A 75 7.37 -34.40 3.56
C ASP A 75 6.35 -34.76 4.65
N VAL A 76 5.30 -35.46 4.24
CA VAL A 76 4.18 -35.87 5.10
C VAL A 76 4.70 -36.83 6.17
N ALA A 77 5.03 -36.28 7.34
CA ALA A 77 5.03 -37.04 8.58
C ALA A 77 3.62 -36.94 9.16
N THR A 78 2.89 -38.04 9.06
CA THR A 78 1.58 -38.29 9.67
C THR A 78 1.55 -37.82 11.13
N ILE A 79 0.65 -36.88 11.44
CA ILE A 79 0.26 -36.59 12.83
C ILE A 79 -1.26 -36.70 12.96
N ASP A 80 -1.59 -37.43 14.02
CA ASP A 80 -2.85 -38.01 14.43
C ASP A 80 -3.98 -37.00 14.67
N ASN A 81 -5.20 -37.44 14.39
CA ASN A 81 -6.43 -36.67 14.40
C ASN A 81 -7.08 -36.75 15.78
N SER A 82 -6.95 -35.70 16.60
CA SER A 82 -7.97 -35.45 17.62
C SER A 82 -8.06 -33.99 18.02
N GLN A 83 -9.31 -33.53 18.13
CA GLN A 83 -9.81 -32.26 18.71
C GLN A 83 -10.13 -31.12 17.73
N THR A 84 -11.33 -31.25 17.17
CA THR A 84 -12.19 -30.16 16.69
C THR A 84 -12.58 -29.20 17.81
N SER A 85 -12.42 -27.88 17.59
CA SER A 85 -13.41 -26.85 17.97
C SER A 85 -13.07 -25.48 17.35
N PRO A 86 -14.08 -24.62 17.07
CA PRO A 86 -14.00 -23.54 16.08
C PRO A 86 -13.39 -22.26 16.68
N ILE A 87 -12.50 -21.59 15.94
CA ILE A 87 -11.91 -20.32 16.37
C ILE A 87 -12.57 -19.18 15.58
N SER A 88 -13.45 -18.46 16.25
CA SER A 88 -13.80 -17.07 15.97
C SER A 88 -13.04 -16.16 16.94
N GLU A 89 -12.40 -15.13 16.37
CA GLU A 89 -12.01 -13.85 16.99
C GLU A 89 -10.77 -13.74 17.92
N VAL A 90 -9.80 -12.96 17.40
CA VAL A 90 -8.88 -11.99 18.04
C VAL A 90 -8.19 -12.34 19.37
N ALA A 91 -6.92 -12.73 19.26
CA ALA A 91 -5.80 -12.16 20.03
C ALA A 91 -4.47 -12.59 19.40
N ALA A 92 -3.57 -11.62 19.17
CA ALA A 92 -2.26 -11.84 18.58
C ALA A 92 -1.40 -12.76 19.47
N VAL A 93 -1.07 -13.95 18.98
CA VAL A 93 -0.05 -14.82 19.57
C VAL A 93 1.28 -14.47 18.93
N ASN A 94 2.16 -13.82 19.69
CA ASN A 94 3.57 -13.63 19.33
C ASN A 94 4.25 -15.00 19.24
N THR A 95 4.63 -15.43 18.05
CA THR A 95 5.52 -16.58 17.86
C THR A 95 6.92 -16.06 17.58
N ASN A 96 7.76 -16.09 18.61
CA ASN A 96 9.21 -15.90 18.48
C ASN A 96 9.81 -17.15 17.84
N PHE A 97 10.14 -17.11 16.55
CA PHE A 97 11.07 -18.07 15.96
C PHE A 97 12.47 -17.45 15.97
N ASN A 98 13.32 -17.96 16.86
CA ASN A 98 14.75 -17.68 16.85
C ASN A 98 15.37 -18.40 15.65
N SER A 99 15.86 -17.64 14.68
CA SER A 99 16.92 -18.10 13.79
C SER A 99 18.00 -17.02 13.73
N GLU A 100 19.10 -17.26 14.44
CA GLU A 100 20.31 -16.45 14.36
C GLU A 100 20.90 -16.54 12.95
N SER A 101 20.92 -15.41 12.24
CA SER A 101 21.92 -15.13 11.21
C SER A 101 22.01 -13.61 11.01
N ASN A 102 23.23 -13.08 11.13
CA ASN A 102 23.56 -11.67 10.96
C ASN A 102 23.25 -11.18 9.54
N SER A 103 22.19 -10.40 9.40
CA SER A 103 22.03 -9.31 8.42
C SER A 103 20.90 -8.42 8.93
N GLU A 104 20.87 -7.13 8.57
CA GLU A 104 19.84 -6.13 8.94
C GLU A 104 18.46 -6.44 8.33
N SER A 105 17.98 -7.67 8.50
CA SER A 105 16.63 -8.09 8.19
C SER A 105 15.74 -7.69 9.35
N SER A 106 15.05 -6.55 9.20
CA SER A 106 13.85 -6.24 9.99
C SER A 106 13.03 -7.52 10.20
N ALA A 107 12.88 -7.95 11.45
CA ALA A 107 12.19 -9.20 11.75
C ALA A 107 10.77 -9.14 11.18
N VAL A 108 10.43 -10.06 10.28
CA VAL A 108 9.10 -10.12 9.66
C VAL A 108 8.05 -10.32 10.75
N THR A 109 7.13 -9.36 10.89
CA THR A 109 6.09 -9.39 11.93
C THR A 109 4.78 -9.96 11.38
N LEU A 110 3.87 -10.40 12.27
CA LEU A 110 2.50 -10.73 11.86
C LEU A 110 1.80 -9.54 11.20
N ARG A 111 2.10 -8.32 11.67
CA ARG A 111 1.58 -7.07 11.11
C ARG A 111 2.06 -6.85 9.68
N SER A 112 3.35 -7.01 9.39
CA SER A 112 3.85 -6.85 8.02
C SER A 112 3.28 -7.90 7.08
N ARG A 113 2.98 -9.11 7.55
CA ARG A 113 2.27 -10.12 6.76
C ARG A 113 0.83 -9.75 6.44
N PHE A 114 0.09 -9.26 7.43
CA PHE A 114 -1.29 -8.81 7.22
C PHE A 114 -1.34 -7.64 6.23
N VAL A 115 -0.48 -6.64 6.42
CA VAL A 115 -0.36 -5.50 5.51
C VAL A 115 0.09 -5.95 4.11
N GLY A 116 1.07 -6.85 4.02
CA GLY A 116 1.54 -7.41 2.76
C GLY A 116 0.45 -8.13 1.99
N GLN A 117 -0.49 -8.83 2.65
CA GLN A 117 -1.66 -9.37 1.95
C GLN A 117 -2.56 -8.28 1.40
N GLY A 118 -2.78 -7.18 2.14
CA GLY A 118 -3.49 -6.01 1.63
C GLY A 118 -2.83 -5.43 0.38
N TYR A 119 -1.52 -5.19 0.42
CA TYR A 119 -0.75 -4.69 -0.73
C TYR A 119 -0.82 -5.61 -1.93
N LYS A 120 -0.78 -6.93 -1.70
CA LYS A 120 -0.94 -7.92 -2.75
C LYS A 120 -2.29 -7.77 -3.46
N GLN A 121 -3.36 -7.42 -2.74
CA GLN A 121 -4.66 -7.17 -3.38
C GLN A 121 -4.69 -5.91 -4.25
N VAL A 122 -3.79 -4.95 -4.01
CA VAL A 122 -3.73 -3.66 -4.72
C VAL A 122 -2.75 -3.72 -5.90
N CYS A 123 -1.54 -4.24 -5.69
CA CYS A 123 -0.45 -4.21 -6.67
C CYS A 123 0.01 -5.60 -7.16
N GLY A 124 -0.54 -6.68 -6.59
CA GLY A 124 -0.12 -8.05 -6.92
C GLY A 124 1.08 -8.57 -6.12
N GLU A 125 1.77 -7.70 -5.36
CA GLU A 125 2.95 -8.06 -4.56
C GLU A 125 2.77 -7.76 -3.08
N ALA A 126 3.32 -8.64 -2.23
CA ALA A 126 3.22 -8.50 -0.78
C ALA A 126 4.45 -7.85 -0.13
N ASP A 127 5.63 -7.98 -0.72
CA ASP A 127 6.91 -7.55 -0.13
C ASP A 127 7.30 -6.13 -0.56
N VAL A 128 6.33 -5.21 -0.56
CA VAL A 128 6.50 -3.82 -1.01
C VAL A 128 6.29 -2.85 0.14
N TRP A 129 6.89 -1.67 0.01
CA TRP A 129 6.66 -0.56 0.93
C TRP A 129 5.30 0.09 0.69
N GLY A 130 4.73 0.69 1.73
CA GLY A 130 3.55 1.55 1.61
C GLY A 130 3.15 2.19 2.93
N ASP A 131 2.00 2.86 2.92
CA ASP A 131 1.49 3.69 4.01
C ASP A 131 0.60 2.91 5.02
N GLY A 132 0.73 1.58 5.03
CA GLY A 132 -0.15 0.64 5.73
C GLY A 132 -1.45 0.27 5.02
N VAL A 133 -1.84 0.95 3.93
CA VAL A 133 -3.06 0.62 3.15
C VAL A 133 -2.75 0.50 1.66
N VAL A 134 -2.07 1.51 1.10
CA VAL A 134 -1.72 1.60 -0.31
C VAL A 134 -0.22 1.38 -0.47
N PRO A 135 0.21 0.43 -1.33
CA PRO A 135 1.62 0.24 -1.60
C PRO A 135 2.15 1.43 -2.41
N GLU A 136 3.39 1.83 -2.13
CA GLU A 136 4.06 2.97 -2.75
C GLU A 136 4.04 2.89 -4.28
N VAL A 137 4.30 1.70 -4.82
CA VAL A 137 4.30 1.43 -6.26
C VAL A 137 2.95 1.71 -6.94
N SER A 138 1.84 1.66 -6.19
CA SER A 138 0.51 2.00 -6.70
C SER A 138 0.15 3.46 -6.47
N ALA A 139 0.78 4.13 -5.50
CA ALA A 139 0.56 5.54 -5.19
C ALA A 139 1.34 6.49 -6.09
N HIS A 140 2.35 5.98 -6.81
CA HIS A 140 3.05 6.74 -7.84
C HIS A 140 2.36 6.64 -9.20
N LEU A 141 2.45 7.72 -9.97
CA LEU A 141 1.95 7.83 -11.33
C LEU A 141 3.11 8.16 -12.27
N GLU A 142 3.24 7.44 -13.38
CA GLU A 142 4.22 7.76 -14.43
C GLU A 142 4.07 9.22 -14.85
N GLY A 143 5.16 9.93 -15.18
CA GLY A 143 5.12 11.33 -15.62
C GLY A 143 4.71 12.37 -14.56
N ALA A 144 4.28 11.97 -13.36
CA ALA A 144 4.02 12.87 -12.24
C ALA A 144 5.30 13.18 -11.44
N LEU A 145 5.27 14.24 -10.64
CA LEU A 145 6.23 14.43 -9.54
C LEU A 145 5.87 13.44 -8.43
N ASN A 146 6.62 12.35 -8.34
CA ASN A 146 6.43 11.31 -7.34
C ASN A 146 7.31 11.56 -6.10
N ILE A 147 6.70 11.56 -4.92
CA ILE A 147 7.37 11.85 -3.65
C ILE A 147 7.04 10.76 -2.64
N SER A 148 8.07 10.21 -2.01
CA SER A 148 7.92 9.23 -0.93
C SER A 148 8.25 9.86 0.42
N LEU A 149 7.34 9.74 1.39
CA LEU A 149 7.53 10.23 2.76
C LEU A 149 7.74 9.06 3.72
N ASP A 150 8.96 8.94 4.25
CA ASP A 150 9.31 7.87 5.18
C ASP A 150 8.56 7.99 6.52
N GLY A 151 8.06 6.87 7.03
CA GLY A 151 7.32 6.81 8.29
C GLY A 151 5.88 7.34 8.24
N VAL A 152 5.38 7.77 7.07
CA VAL A 152 4.04 8.36 6.94
C VAL A 152 2.96 7.29 6.68
N TYR A 153 1.98 7.22 7.58
CA TYR A 153 0.83 6.32 7.53
C TYR A 153 -0.34 6.91 6.71
N HIS A 154 -1.27 6.05 6.31
CA HIS A 154 -2.33 6.40 5.37
C HIS A 154 -3.34 7.43 5.89
N SER A 155 -3.75 7.33 7.15
CA SER A 155 -4.96 8.03 7.63
C SER A 155 -4.88 8.40 9.11
N PRO A 156 -5.77 9.27 9.62
CA PRO A 156 -5.75 9.66 11.03
C PRO A 156 -6.12 8.48 11.95
N VAL A 157 -6.69 7.39 11.42
CA VAL A 157 -7.15 6.26 12.22
C VAL A 157 -5.95 5.54 12.85
N GLY A 158 -5.77 5.82 14.13
CA GLY A 158 -4.67 5.32 14.94
C GLY A 158 -3.39 6.16 14.86
N SER A 159 -3.38 7.25 14.09
CA SER A 159 -2.29 8.23 14.20
C SER A 159 -2.21 8.79 15.61
N ASP A 160 -0.99 9.04 16.09
CA ASP A 160 -0.70 9.89 17.24
C ASP A 160 0.12 11.14 16.86
N ASP A 161 0.27 11.39 15.55
CA ASP A 161 1.04 12.45 14.91
C ASP A 161 2.55 12.47 15.23
N VAL A 162 3.04 11.55 16.06
CA VAL A 162 4.44 11.53 16.53
C VAL A 162 5.13 10.23 16.16
N LEU A 163 4.64 9.09 16.66
CA LEU A 163 5.21 7.76 16.39
C LEU A 163 4.60 7.12 15.15
N ARG A 164 3.35 7.46 14.84
CA ARG A 164 2.67 7.10 13.60
C ARG A 164 2.05 8.36 13.00
N PRO A 165 2.86 9.26 12.41
CA PRO A 165 2.31 10.38 11.67
C PRO A 165 1.58 9.89 10.42
N TRP A 166 0.62 10.66 9.94
CA TRP A 166 -0.10 10.42 8.69
C TRP A 166 -0.04 11.67 7.81
N TYR A 167 -0.54 11.61 6.57
CA TYR A 167 -0.42 12.73 5.64
C TYR A 167 -0.94 14.08 6.18
N GLY A 168 -1.92 14.05 7.10
CA GLY A 168 -2.48 15.25 7.75
C GLY A 168 -1.85 15.66 9.08
N SER A 169 -0.84 14.93 9.59
CA SER A 169 -0.11 15.35 10.79
C SER A 169 0.61 16.68 10.52
N PRO A 170 0.64 17.64 11.45
CA PRO A 170 1.20 18.98 11.18
C PRO A 170 2.62 18.96 10.59
N ALA A 171 3.52 18.15 11.15
CA ALA A 171 4.90 18.00 10.66
C ALA A 171 5.01 17.33 9.28
N VAL A 172 3.98 16.58 8.85
CA VAL A 172 3.92 15.97 7.52
C VAL A 172 3.29 16.93 6.51
N VAL A 173 2.27 17.69 6.92
CA VAL A 173 1.64 18.72 6.07
C VAL A 173 2.68 19.75 5.61
N GLU A 174 3.57 20.18 6.48
CA GLU A 174 4.68 21.09 6.12
C GLU A 174 5.56 20.56 4.99
N GLN A 175 5.68 19.23 4.87
CA GLN A 175 6.52 18.59 3.84
C GLN A 175 5.90 18.63 2.45
N TRP A 176 4.57 18.78 2.31
CA TRP A 176 3.92 18.68 1.00
C TRP A 176 3.00 19.84 0.64
N ILE A 177 2.49 20.62 1.62
CA ILE A 177 1.50 21.67 1.37
C ILE A 177 1.98 22.74 0.39
N HIS A 178 3.30 22.99 0.35
CA HIS A 178 3.90 23.96 -0.54
C HIS A 178 3.72 23.60 -2.03
N HIS A 179 3.48 22.33 -2.37
CA HIS A 179 3.14 21.92 -3.74
C HIS A 179 1.79 22.46 -4.22
N LEU A 180 0.86 22.79 -3.30
CA LEU A 180 -0.43 23.39 -3.66
C LEU A 180 -0.31 24.86 -4.11
N LEU A 181 0.81 25.51 -3.80
CA LEU A 181 1.00 26.95 -4.00
C LEU A 181 1.91 27.27 -5.21
N ASN A 182 2.41 26.25 -5.91
CA ASN A 182 3.45 26.35 -6.94
C ASN A 182 2.95 25.95 -8.33
#